data_AF-A0A496T1W7-F1
#
_entry.id   AF-A0A496T1W7-F1
#
_cell.length_a   1.000
_cell.length_b   1.000
_cell.length_c   1.000
_cell.angle_alpha   90.00
_cell.angle_beta   90.00
_cell.angle_gamma   90.00
#
_symmetry.space_group_name_H-M   'P 1'
#
loop_
_entity.id
_entity.type
_entity.pdbx_description
1 polymer ?
#
loop_
_entity_poly.entity_id
_entity_poly.type
_entity_poly.pdbx_seq_one_letter_code
_entity_poly.pdbx_strand_id
1 'polypeptide(L)'
;MENKNEGVCRFCLRTFAGSAMGRHLLACKVKKERDEQEAAHAQKKYPIFYIKVSGSKYYWLHIEMKGTAKLADLDSFLRNIWLECCGHLSSFTINGVEYQDTTYKDDWDN
;
A
#
# COMPACT_ATOMS: atom_id res chain seq x y z
N MET A 1 16.79 17.17 15.90
CA MET A 1 16.58 16.80 14.49
C MET A 1 15.12 17.05 14.18
N GLU A 2 14.83 17.93 13.22
CA GLU A 2 13.46 18.18 12.77
C GLU A 2 12.98 16.95 12.01
N ASN A 3 12.05 16.17 12.59
CA ASN A 3 11.48 14.99 11.95
C ASN A 3 10.58 15.44 10.79
N LYS A 4 11.18 15.77 9.65
CA LYS A 4 10.46 16.10 8.43
C LYS A 4 9.78 14.84 7.93
N ASN A 5 8.45 14.84 8.05
CA ASN A 5 7.58 13.76 7.63
C ASN A 5 7.50 13.72 6.09
N GLU A 6 8.60 13.32 5.45
CA GLU A 6 8.80 13.35 4.00
C GLU A 6 8.95 11.94 3.43
N GLY A 7 8.67 11.80 2.13
CA GLY A 7 8.79 10.54 1.41
C GLY A 7 8.99 10.74 -0.08
N VAL A 8 9.50 9.70 -0.74
CA VAL A 8 9.86 9.73 -2.15
C VAL A 8 8.72 9.18 -3.00
N CYS A 9 8.33 9.93 -4.04
CA CYS A 9 7.41 9.43 -5.05
C CYS A 9 8.11 8.38 -5.92
N ARG A 10 7.61 7.13 -5.96
CA ARG A 10 8.24 6.05 -6.73
C ARG A 10 8.08 6.15 -8.25
N PHE A 11 7.29 7.11 -8.74
CA PHE A 11 7.17 7.40 -10.18
C PHE A 11 8.22 8.42 -10.63
N CYS A 12 8.27 9.59 -9.99
CA CYS A 12 9.15 10.69 -10.42
C CYS A 12 10.40 10.88 -9.56
N LEU A 13 10.58 10.05 -8.53
CA LEU A 13 11.73 10.01 -7.61
C LEU A 13 12.00 11.30 -6.82
N ARG A 14 11.07 12.26 -6.83
CA ARG A 14 11.16 13.48 -6.01
C ARG A 14 10.60 13.26 -4.60
N THR A 15 11.14 14.01 -3.64
CA THR A 15 10.72 14.02 -2.24
C THR A 15 9.59 15.02 -2.00
N PHE A 16 8.61 14.63 -1.19
CA PHE A 16 7.47 15.46 -0.80
C PHE A 16 7.14 15.25 0.67
N ALA A 17 6.57 16.29 1.31
CA ALA A 17 5.92 16.12 2.61
C ALA A 17 4.75 15.12 2.50
N GLY A 18 4.54 14.32 3.55
CA GLY A 18 3.47 13.31 3.58
C GLY A 18 2.07 13.90 3.43
N SER A 19 1.84 15.11 3.94
CA SER A 19 0.60 15.87 3.72
C SER A 19 0.40 16.31 2.27
N ALA A 20 1.47 16.41 1.48
CA ALA A 20 1.44 16.81 0.08
C ALA A 20 1.42 15.62 -0.89
N MET A 21 1.87 14.43 -0.47
CA MET A 21 2.06 13.28 -1.35
C MET A 21 0.79 12.86 -2.10
N GLY A 22 -0.37 12.83 -1.43
CA GLY A 22 -1.64 12.49 -2.10
C GLY A 22 -2.00 13.44 -3.24
N ARG A 23 -1.88 14.75 -3.02
CA ARG A 23 -2.09 15.77 -4.07
C ARG A 23 -1.04 15.67 -5.17
N HIS A 24 0.21 15.38 -4.79
CA HIS A 24 1.28 15.16 -5.75
C HIS A 24 0.97 13.98 -6.68
N LEU A 25 0.54 12.84 -6.15
CA LEU A 25 0.25 11.65 -6.97
C LEU A 25 -0.84 11.91 -8.01
N LEU A 26 -1.88 12.67 -7.66
CA LEU A 26 -2.91 13.10 -8.62
C LEU A 26 -2.38 14.00 -9.74
N ALA A 27 -1.33 14.79 -9.47
CA ALA A 27 -0.73 15.74 -10.41
C ALA A 27 0.58 15.23 -11.04
N CYS A 28 1.07 14.06 -10.67
CA CYS A 28 2.38 13.57 -11.06
C CYS A 28 2.39 13.22 -12.56
N LYS A 29 3.11 14.01 -13.37
CA LYS A 29 3.18 13.83 -14.83
C LYS A 29 3.65 12.43 -15.23
N VAL A 30 4.75 11.96 -14.63
CA VAL A 30 5.32 10.62 -14.88
C VAL A 30 4.31 9.52 -14.55
N LYS A 31 3.52 9.69 -13.47
CA LYS A 31 2.46 8.74 -13.14
C LYS A 31 1.37 8.74 -14.21
N LYS A 32 0.90 9.92 -14.63
CA LYS A 32 -0.15 10.05 -15.66
C LYS A 32 0.27 9.42 -16.99
N GLU A 33 1.50 9.68 -17.43
CA GLU A 33 2.05 9.07 -18.64
C GLU A 33 2.08 7.54 -18.55
N ARG A 34 2.46 7.00 -17.39
CA ARG A 34 2.43 5.55 -17.15
C ARG A 34 1.00 5.00 -17.13
N ASP A 35 0.07 5.68 -16.48
CA ASP A 35 -1.34 5.29 -16.42
C ASP A 35 -1.95 5.27 -17.84
N GLU A 36 -1.61 6.24 -18.69
CA GLU A 36 -2.04 6.31 -20.09
C GLU A 36 -1.47 5.15 -20.93
N GLN A 37 -0.19 4.81 -20.75
CA GLN A 37 0.44 3.66 -21.40
C GLN A 37 -0.22 2.34 -20.98
N GLU A 38 -0.41 2.13 -19.68
CA GLU A 38 -1.09 0.94 -19.15
C GLU A 38 -2.53 0.86 -19.66
N ALA A 39 -3.25 1.99 -19.72
CA ALA A 39 -4.62 2.03 -20.25
C ALA A 39 -4.69 1.72 -21.75
N ALA A 40 -3.70 2.13 -22.54
CA ALA A 40 -3.63 1.82 -23.97
C ALA A 40 -3.42 0.32 -24.25
N HIS A 41 -2.74 -0.39 -23.35
CA HIS A 41 -2.46 -1.82 -23.46
C HIS A 41 -3.40 -2.71 -22.63
N ALA A 42 -4.30 -2.14 -21.83
CA ALA A 42 -5.18 -2.88 -20.95
C ALA A 42 -6.28 -3.62 -21.72
N GLN A 43 -6.21 -4.95 -21.72
CA GLN A 43 -7.26 -5.81 -22.29
C GLN A 43 -8.56 -5.77 -21.48
N LYS A 44 -8.47 -5.48 -20.17
CA LYS A 44 -9.63 -5.44 -19.26
C LYS A 44 -9.47 -4.32 -18.24
N LYS A 45 -10.54 -3.55 -18.06
CA LYS A 45 -10.63 -2.52 -17.02
C LYS A 45 -11.00 -3.17 -15.68
N TYR A 46 -10.35 -2.73 -14.62
CA TYR A 46 -10.66 -3.11 -13.24
C TYR A 46 -10.53 -1.88 -12.35
N PRO A 47 -11.28 -1.81 -11.23
CA PRO A 47 -11.10 -0.73 -10.27
C PRO A 47 -9.69 -0.78 -9.67
N ILE A 48 -9.13 0.38 -9.36
CA ILE A 48 -7.88 0.51 -8.62
C ILE A 48 -8.21 1.21 -7.30
N PHE A 49 -7.83 0.59 -6.19
CA PHE A 49 -7.87 1.22 -4.89
C PHE A 49 -6.58 1.98 -4.67
N TYR A 50 -6.72 3.25 -4.30
CA TYR A 50 -5.64 4.01 -3.69
C TYR A 50 -5.75 3.86 -2.18
N ILE A 51 -4.70 3.35 -1.56
CA ILE A 51 -4.64 3.06 -0.13
C ILE A 51 -3.56 3.93 0.50
N LYS A 52 -3.96 4.70 1.51
CA LYS A 52 -3.02 5.41 2.38
C LYS A 52 -2.80 4.55 3.63
N VAL A 53 -1.56 4.17 3.87
CA VAL A 53 -1.16 3.38 5.04
C VAL A 53 -0.42 4.30 6.01
N SER A 54 -0.70 4.18 7.31
CA SER A 54 -0.06 4.97 8.36
C SER A 54 0.39 4.08 9.51
N GLY A 55 1.67 4.15 9.84
CA GLY A 55 2.26 3.57 11.05
C GLY A 55 2.72 4.69 11.96
N SER A 56 1.95 5.02 13.00
CA SER A 56 2.14 6.23 13.83
C SER A 56 2.09 7.55 13.02
N LYS A 57 2.55 8.65 13.61
CA LYS A 57 2.60 9.98 12.96
C LYS A 57 3.79 10.18 12.00
N TYR A 58 4.77 9.28 12.04
CA TYR A 58 6.04 9.45 11.32
C TYR A 58 6.19 8.56 10.09
N TYR A 59 5.44 7.46 10.01
CA TYR A 59 5.57 6.51 8.92
C TYR A 59 4.27 6.41 8.14
N TRP A 60 4.38 6.49 6.82
CA TRP A 60 3.24 6.43 5.92
C TRP A 60 3.66 5.89 4.56
N LEU A 61 2.70 5.29 3.85
CA LEU A 61 2.83 4.90 2.45
C LEU A 61 1.57 5.30 1.68
N HIS A 62 1.76 5.48 0.38
CA HIS A 62 0.69 5.62 -0.60
C HIS A 62 0.87 4.54 -1.65
N ILE A 63 -0.13 3.67 -1.80
CA ILE A 63 -0.04 2.51 -2.70
C ILE A 63 -1.30 2.41 -3.55
N GLU A 64 -1.15 1.80 -4.72
CA GLU A 64 -2.24 1.45 -5.62
C GLU A 64 -2.36 -0.06 -5.68
N MET A 65 -3.58 -0.57 -5.59
CA MET A 65 -3.87 -2.00 -5.59
C MET A 65 -5.04 -2.29 -6.53
N LYS A 66 -4.95 -3.38 -7.30
CA LYS A 66 -6.07 -3.84 -8.12
C LYS A 66 -7.26 -4.16 -7.20
N GLY A 67 -8.45 -3.70 -7.55
CA GLY A 67 -9.66 -4.02 -6.77
C GLY A 67 -10.08 -5.50 -6.85
N THR A 68 -9.41 -6.29 -7.69
CA THR A 68 -9.54 -7.75 -7.74
C THR A 68 -8.51 -8.48 -6.87
N ALA A 69 -7.54 -7.77 -6.28
CA ALA A 69 -6.54 -8.37 -5.39
C ALA A 69 -7.14 -8.63 -4.00
N LYS A 70 -6.59 -9.64 -3.31
CA LYS A 70 -7.04 -10.10 -2.00
C LYS A 70 -6.32 -9.36 -0.87
N LEU A 71 -6.90 -9.36 0.32
CA LEU A 71 -6.25 -8.81 1.52
C LEU A 71 -4.91 -9.51 1.82
N ALA A 72 -4.77 -10.80 1.49
CA ALA A 72 -3.51 -11.53 1.58
C ALA A 72 -2.40 -10.96 0.66
N ASP A 73 -2.77 -10.42 -0.52
CA ASP A 73 -1.81 -9.77 -1.42
C ASP A 73 -1.32 -8.45 -0.82
N LEU A 74 -2.22 -7.68 -0.20
CA LEU A 74 -1.88 -6.45 0.52
C LEU A 74 -0.98 -6.74 1.71
N ASP A 75 -1.30 -7.76 2.50
CA ASP A 75 -0.50 -8.19 3.63
C ASP A 75 0.93 -8.57 3.22
N SER A 76 1.04 -9.46 2.23
CA SER A 76 2.31 -9.91 1.68
C SER A 76 3.15 -8.74 1.17
N PHE A 77 2.50 -7.80 0.47
CA PHE A 77 3.18 -6.59 -0.01
C PHE A 77 3.75 -5.76 1.15
N LEU A 78 2.96 -5.48 2.20
CA LEU A 78 3.40 -4.68 3.34
C LEU A 78 4.53 -5.35 4.13
N ARG A 79 4.48 -6.67 4.32
CA ARG A 79 5.55 -7.45 4.95
C ARG A 79 6.85 -7.38 4.17
N ASN A 80 6.79 -7.44 2.84
CA ASN A 80 7.99 -7.42 2.01
C ASN A 80 8.73 -6.07 2.02
N ILE A 81 8.05 -4.96 2.34
CA ILE A 81 8.64 -3.62 2.20
C ILE A 81 8.71 -2.81 3.48
N TRP A 82 7.99 -3.20 4.54
CA TRP A 82 7.82 -2.34 5.71
C TRP A 82 7.76 -3.07 7.06
N LEU A 83 7.11 -4.22 7.15
CA LEU A 83 6.96 -4.91 8.44
C LEU A 83 8.10 -5.90 8.65
N GLU A 84 8.86 -5.73 9.73
CA GLU A 84 9.82 -6.73 10.22
C GLU A 84 9.04 -8.01 10.54
N CYS A 85 9.34 -9.08 9.80
CA CYS A 85 8.56 -10.31 9.76
C CYS A 85 8.83 -11.19 11.00
N CYS A 86 8.11 -10.96 12.09
CA CYS A 86 8.12 -11.84 13.28
C CYS A 86 7.02 -12.93 13.26
N GLY A 87 6.36 -13.17 12.12
CA GLY A 87 5.29 -14.17 12.04
C GLY A 87 3.99 -13.79 12.77
N HIS A 88 3.81 -12.53 13.18
CA HIS A 88 2.54 -12.09 13.74
C HIS A 88 1.43 -12.13 12.68
N LEU A 89 0.27 -12.66 13.07
CA LEU A 89 -0.94 -12.70 12.25
C LEU A 89 -1.38 -11.29 11.84
N SER A 90 -1.65 -11.10 10.55
CA SER A 90 -2.32 -9.89 10.08
C SER A 90 -3.83 -10.03 10.16
N SER A 91 -4.49 -8.99 10.66
CA SER A 91 -5.93 -8.86 10.68
C SER A 91 -6.35 -7.53 10.02
N PHE A 92 -7.44 -7.57 9.26
CA PHE A 92 -8.05 -6.43 8.60
C PHE A 92 -9.48 -6.29 9.08
N THR A 93 -9.84 -5.11 9.61
CA THR A 93 -11.24 -4.80 9.93
C THR A 93 -11.81 -3.86 8.87
N ILE A 94 -12.87 -4.29 8.19
CA ILE A 94 -13.58 -3.50 7.18
C ILE A 94 -15.05 -3.42 7.61
N ASN A 95 -15.55 -2.21 7.86
CA ASN A 95 -16.93 -1.98 8.30
C ASN A 95 -17.36 -2.85 9.51
N GLY A 96 -16.46 -3.05 10.47
CA GLY A 96 -16.71 -3.87 11.66
C GLY A 96 -16.62 -5.38 11.44
N VAL A 97 -16.33 -5.84 10.22
CA VAL A 97 -16.07 -7.25 9.91
C VAL A 97 -14.57 -7.49 9.90
N GLU A 98 -14.12 -8.47 10.68
CA GLU A 98 -12.73 -8.87 10.77
C GLU A 98 -12.37 -9.97 9.77
N TYR A 99 -11.22 -9.81 9.10
CA TYR A 99 -10.63 -10.75 8.16
C TYR A 99 -9.21 -11.07 8.62
N GLN A 100 -8.94 -12.33 8.89
CA GLN A 100 -7.63 -12.82 9.33
C GLN A 100 -7.22 -14.04 8.53
N ASP A 101 -5.92 -14.28 8.44
CA ASP A 101 -5.41 -15.50 7.84
C ASP A 101 -5.64 -16.70 8.78
N THR A 102 -6.53 -17.61 8.38
CA THR A 102 -6.87 -18.80 9.17
C THR A 102 -5.87 -19.94 8.98
N THR A 103 -4.80 -19.75 8.21
CA THR A 103 -3.80 -20.81 7.94
C THR A 103 -2.68 -20.89 8.96
N TYR A 104 -2.64 -19.98 9.95
CA TYR A 104 -1.79 -20.12 11.13
C TYR A 104 -2.27 -21.31 11.97
N LYS A 105 -1.62 -22.47 11.77
CA LYS A 105 -1.60 -23.55 12.76
C LYS A 105 -0.56 -23.15 13.80
N ASP A 106 -1.02 -22.85 15.01
CA ASP A 106 -0.14 -22.85 16.16
C ASP A 106 0.38 -24.28 16.34
N ASP A 107 1.59 -24.55 15.83
CA ASP A 107 2.33 -25.80 16.10
C ASP A 107 2.89 -25.77 17.55
N TRP A 108 2.02 -25.51 18.53
CA TRP A 108 2.30 -25.49 19.97
C TRP A 108 1.63 -26.67 20.71
N ASP A 109 1.31 -27.74 19.97
CA ASP A 109 1.00 -29.06 20.52
C ASP A 109 2.12 -30.04 20.13
N ASN A 110 3.25 -30.00 20.85
CA ASN A 110 4.24 -31.08 20.89
C ASN A 110 4.96 -31.10 22.25
#